data_AF-A0A353DVR4-F1
#
_entry.id   AF-A0A353DVR4-F1
#
_cell.length_a   1.000
_cell.length_b   1.000
_cell.length_c   1.000
_cell.angle_alpha   90.00
_cell.angle_beta   90.00
_cell.angle_gamma   90.00
#
_symmetry.space_group_name_H-M   'P 1'
#
loop_
_entity.id
_entity.type
_entity.pdbx_description
1 polymer ?
#
loop_
_entity_poly.entity_id
_entity_poly.type
_entity_poly.pdbx_seq_one_letter_code
_entity_poly.pdbx_strand_id
1 'polypeptide(L)'
;MSSLRVGTITVIGRDKSGVVAKVTHCLFVQGANILALEEQVTRGQFSMTLQASWPASRWNPKWIQADLKDLANALGMEIKVNFNPSHGRQRMALFASLEPHAPEGLLEAV
;
A
#
# COMPACT_ATOMS: atom_id res chain seq x y z
N MET A 1 -17.70 1.46 18.92
CA MET A 1 -16.30 1.22 18.53
C MET A 1 -16.00 2.07 17.31
N SER A 2 -15.13 3.06 17.43
CA SER A 2 -14.72 3.95 16.33
C SER A 2 -14.11 3.12 15.19
N SER A 3 -14.67 3.22 13.99
CA SER A 3 -14.14 2.54 12.81
C SER A 3 -12.74 3.07 12.50
N LEU A 4 -11.72 2.25 12.74
CA LEU A 4 -10.34 2.56 12.35
C LEU A 4 -10.27 2.62 10.82
N ARG A 5 -9.75 3.73 10.30
CA ARG A 5 -9.52 3.90 8.87
C ARG A 5 -8.15 3.35 8.56
N VAL A 6 -8.09 2.18 7.94
CA VAL A 6 -6.84 1.46 7.67
C VAL A 6 -6.44 1.65 6.21
N GLY A 7 -5.14 1.78 5.97
CA GLY A 7 -4.56 1.78 4.64
C GLY A 7 -3.29 0.94 4.57
N THR A 8 -3.12 0.23 3.47
CA THR A 8 -1.88 -0.47 3.12
C THR A 8 -1.06 0.43 2.22
N ILE A 9 0.19 0.67 2.59
CA ILE A 9 1.14 1.49 1.86
C ILE A 9 2.25 0.59 1.33
N THR A 10 2.57 0.71 0.06
CA THR A 10 3.68 0.02 -0.59
C THR A 10 4.68 1.05 -1.10
N VAL A 11 5.95 0.83 -0.80
CA VAL A 11 7.09 1.67 -1.20
C VAL A 11 8.06 0.81 -1.99
N ILE A 12 8.41 1.21 -3.21
CA ILE A 12 9.31 0.46 -4.08
C ILE A 12 10.29 1.44 -4.75
N GLY A 13 11.58 1.10 -4.77
CA GLY A 13 12.58 1.84 -5.54
C GLY A 13 14.01 1.39 -5.25
N ARG A 14 15.00 2.12 -5.78
CA ARG A 14 16.42 1.81 -5.52
C ARG A 14 16.75 2.07 -4.06
N ASP A 15 17.42 1.13 -3.42
CA ASP A 15 17.78 1.20 -2.02
C ASP A 15 18.62 2.46 -1.71
N LYS A 16 18.29 3.11 -0.58
CA LYS A 16 18.97 4.30 -0.09
C LYS A 16 18.65 4.55 1.37
N SER A 17 19.59 5.16 2.07
CA SER A 17 19.42 5.51 3.48
C SER A 17 18.28 6.52 3.67
N GLY A 18 17.52 6.34 4.76
CA GLY A 18 16.50 7.28 5.20
C GLY A 18 15.10 7.09 4.60
N VAL A 19 14.88 6.08 3.75
CA VAL A 19 13.53 5.76 3.22
C VAL A 19 12.57 5.45 4.37
N VAL A 20 12.92 4.47 5.21
CA VAL A 20 12.10 4.04 6.35
C VAL A 20 11.80 5.23 7.26
N ALA A 21 12.84 5.95 7.69
CA ALA A 21 12.71 7.10 8.59
C ALA A 21 11.79 8.19 8.01
N LYS A 22 11.91 8.53 6.73
CA LYS A 22 11.07 9.56 6.11
C LYS A 22 9.63 9.11 5.93
N VAL A 23 9.40 7.85 5.59
CA VAL A 23 8.05 7.28 5.46
C VAL A 23 7.36 7.20 6.82
N THR A 24 8.01 6.66 7.84
CA THR A 24 7.42 6.56 9.19
C THR A 24 7.22 7.94 9.81
N HIS A 25 8.13 8.90 9.58
CA HIS A 25 7.94 10.28 10.00
C HIS A 25 6.75 10.95 9.30
N CYS A 26 6.58 10.74 7.99
CA CYS A 26 5.41 11.24 7.26
C CYS A 26 4.12 10.74 7.91
N LEU A 27 4.02 9.44 8.19
CA LEU A 27 2.85 8.84 8.84
C LEU A 27 2.64 9.37 10.26
N PHE A 28 3.72 9.61 11.02
CA PHE A 28 3.67 10.22 12.34
C PHE A 28 3.08 11.65 12.28
N VAL A 29 3.54 12.50 11.36
CA VAL A 29 3.01 13.87 11.19
C VAL A 29 1.52 13.85 10.81
N GLN A 30 1.09 12.88 10.02
CA GLN A 30 -0.31 12.64 9.69
C GLN A 30 -1.16 12.17 10.89
N GLY A 31 -0.53 11.77 12.00
CA GLY A 31 -1.20 11.20 13.17
C GLY A 31 -1.66 9.76 12.94
N ALA A 32 -0.98 9.03 12.05
CA ALA A 32 -1.25 7.63 11.79
C ALA A 32 -0.53 6.73 12.81
N ASN A 33 -1.11 5.57 13.09
CA ASN A 33 -0.48 4.49 13.84
C ASN A 33 -0.06 3.36 12.89
N ILE A 34 1.18 2.89 13.00
CA ILE A 34 1.66 1.73 12.21
C ILE A 34 1.17 0.45 12.88
N LEU A 35 0.49 -0.40 12.11
CA LEU A 35 -0.08 -1.68 12.55
C LEU A 35 0.80 -2.87 12.17
N ALA A 36 1.41 -2.81 10.99
CA ALA A 36 2.33 -3.82 10.48
C ALA A 36 3.33 -3.15 9.53
N LEU A 37 4.55 -3.67 9.46
CA LEU A 37 5.58 -3.20 8.55
C LEU A 37 6.49 -4.38 8.21
N GLU A 38 6.75 -4.56 6.92
CA GLU A 38 7.72 -5.49 6.38
C GLU A 38 8.55 -4.77 5.33
N GLU A 39 9.86 -4.99 5.35
CA GLU A 39 10.80 -4.43 4.38
C GLU A 39 11.76 -5.49 3.87
N GLN A 40 12.25 -5.29 2.66
CA GLN A 40 13.21 -6.16 2.03
C GLN A 40 14.12 -5.36 1.09
N VAL A 41 15.39 -5.77 1.03
CA VAL A 41 16.34 -5.29 0.03
C VAL A 41 16.84 -6.48 -0.79
N THR A 42 16.63 -6.43 -2.10
CA THR A 42 17.08 -7.45 -3.05
C THR A 42 17.82 -6.80 -4.21
N ARG A 43 19.10 -7.14 -4.39
CA ARG A 43 19.94 -6.64 -5.51
C ARG A 43 19.90 -5.11 -5.68
N GLY A 44 19.95 -4.37 -4.57
CA GLY A 44 19.89 -2.90 -4.57
C GLY A 44 18.50 -2.31 -4.82
N GLN A 45 17.47 -3.15 -4.86
CA GLN A 45 16.07 -2.75 -4.87
C GLN A 45 15.50 -2.83 -3.46
N PHE A 46 14.92 -1.73 -2.97
CA PHE A 46 14.17 -1.65 -1.74
C PHE A 46 12.68 -1.84 -2.02
N SER A 47 12.03 -2.64 -1.17
CA SER A 47 10.57 -2.76 -1.11
C SER A 47 10.13 -2.75 0.35
N MET A 48 9.06 -2.02 0.64
CA MET A 48 8.45 -2.01 1.96
C MET A 48 6.93 -2.02 1.81
N THR A 49 6.27 -2.86 2.59
CA THR A 49 4.81 -2.86 2.74
C THR A 49 4.50 -2.58 4.19
N LEU A 50 3.63 -1.61 4.45
CA LEU A 50 3.19 -1.28 5.80
C LEU A 50 1.69 -1.06 5.84
N GLN A 51 1.10 -1.34 6.98
CA GLN A 51 -0.30 -1.05 7.27
C GLN A 51 -0.36 0.03 8.34
N ALA A 52 -1.15 1.07 8.09
CA ALA A 52 -1.34 2.16 9.03
C ALA A 52 -2.83 2.43 9.27
N SER A 53 -3.17 2.95 10.44
CA SER A 53 -4.51 3.41 10.77
C SER A 53 -4.52 4.89 11.16
N TRP A 54 -5.59 5.58 10.77
CA TRP A 54 -5.83 6.97 11.14
C TRP A 54 -7.07 7.09 12.03
N PRO A 55 -7.03 7.95 13.06
CA PRO A 55 -8.24 8.32 13.78
C PRO A 55 -9.17 9.12 12.86
N ALA A 56 -10.49 9.05 13.10
CA ALA A 56 -11.48 9.73 12.27
C ALA A 56 -11.23 11.24 12.14
N SER A 57 -10.67 11.89 13.17
CA SER A 57 -10.33 13.31 13.18
C SER A 57 -9.16 13.69 12.26
N ARG A 58 -8.28 12.74 11.93
CA ARG A 58 -7.14 12.93 11.02
C ARG A 58 -7.37 12.28 9.64
N TRP A 59 -8.56 11.75 9.40
CA TRP A 59 -8.86 11.03 8.17
C TRP A 59 -9.18 11.99 7.01
N ASN A 60 -8.21 12.15 6.11
CA ASN A 60 -8.42 12.82 4.83
C ASN A 60 -7.64 12.07 3.72
N PRO A 61 -8.30 11.14 3.00
CA PRO A 61 -7.65 10.31 1.99
C PRO A 61 -6.91 11.09 0.90
N LYS A 62 -7.48 12.23 0.47
CA LYS A 62 -6.88 13.06 -0.59
C LYS A 62 -5.57 13.69 -0.12
N TRP A 63 -5.57 14.21 1.11
CA TRP A 63 -4.39 14.81 1.70
C TRP A 63 -3.31 13.77 2.00
N ILE A 64 -3.68 12.63 2.60
CA ILE A 64 -2.76 11.52 2.87
C ILE A 64 -2.10 11.04 1.55
N GLN A 65 -2.89 10.89 0.48
CA GLN A 65 -2.36 10.53 -0.84
C GLN A 65 -1.42 11.59 -1.42
N ALA A 66 -1.75 12.87 -1.27
CA ALA A 66 -0.91 13.97 -1.75
C ALA A 66 0.46 13.99 -1.03
N ASP A 67 0.47 13.92 0.30
CA ASP A 67 1.69 13.90 1.10
C ASP A 67 2.59 12.69 0.76
N LEU A 68 1.98 11.50 0.62
CA LEU A 68 2.73 10.30 0.23
C LEU A 68 3.28 10.42 -1.20
N LYS A 69 2.56 11.08 -2.11
CA LYS A 69 3.03 11.35 -3.47
C LYS A 69 4.19 12.35 -3.48
N ASP A 70 4.13 13.40 -2.68
CA ASP A 70 5.22 14.38 -2.56
C ASP A 70 6.46 13.73 -1.95
N LEU A 71 6.27 12.87 -0.94
CA LEU A 71 7.34 12.06 -0.38
C LEU A 71 7.93 11.09 -1.42
N ALA A 72 7.10 10.45 -2.24
CA ALA A 72 7.53 9.56 -3.31
C ALA A 72 8.47 10.28 -4.28
N ASN A 73 8.08 11.50 -4.71
CA ASN A 73 8.88 12.34 -5.58
C ASN A 73 10.21 12.75 -4.91
N ALA A 74 10.17 13.20 -3.66
CA ALA A 74 11.36 13.62 -2.92
C ALA A 74 12.36 12.47 -2.68
N LEU A 75 11.85 11.25 -2.50
CA LEU A 75 12.66 10.05 -2.33
C LEU A 75 13.08 9.43 -3.65
N GLY A 76 12.49 9.80 -4.79
CA GLY A 76 12.66 9.07 -6.05
C GLY A 76 12.23 7.60 -5.90
N MET A 77 11.07 7.39 -5.27
CA MET A 77 10.45 6.10 -4.97
C MET A 77 9.05 6.06 -5.57
N GLU A 78 8.51 4.87 -5.77
CA GLU A 78 7.09 4.67 -6.00
C GLU A 78 6.41 4.40 -4.66
N ILE A 79 5.46 5.25 -4.27
CA ILE A 79 4.64 5.04 -3.08
C ILE A 79 3.18 4.96 -3.48
N LYS A 80 2.52 3.85 -3.13
CA LYS A 80 1.09 3.62 -3.34
C LYS A 80 0.40 3.41 -2.00
N VAL A 81 -0.80 3.96 -1.85
CA VAL A 81 -1.66 3.72 -0.69
C VAL A 81 -3.00 3.18 -1.16
N ASN A 82 -3.42 2.08 -0.54
CA ASN A 82 -4.75 1.50 -0.70
C ASN A 82 -5.51 1.59 0.62
N PHE A 83 -6.58 2.38 0.66
CA PHE A 83 -7.46 2.53 1.82
C PHE A 83 -8.58 1.49 1.90
N ASN A 84 -8.62 0.54 0.96
CA ASN A 84 -9.59 -0.55 0.95
C ASN A 84 -8.87 -1.90 1.08
N PRO A 85 -8.38 -2.26 2.28
CA PRO A 85 -7.69 -3.53 2.50
C PRO A 85 -8.64 -4.74 2.45
N SER A 86 -9.95 -4.55 2.60
CA SER A 86 -10.95 -5.63 2.55
C SER A 86 -12.30 -5.12 2.03
N HIS A 87 -12.80 -5.76 0.96
CA HIS A 87 -14.13 -5.62 0.34
C HIS A 87 -14.33 -4.52 -0.71
N GLY A 88 -13.85 -4.80 -1.90
CA GLY A 88 -14.62 -4.60 -3.13
C GLY A 88 -14.28 -5.74 -4.08
N ARG A 89 -15.26 -6.40 -4.71
CA ARG A 89 -15.01 -7.44 -5.72
C ARG A 89 -14.01 -6.89 -6.74
N GLN A 90 -12.78 -7.43 -6.77
CA GLN A 90 -11.79 -6.97 -7.74
C GLN A 90 -12.38 -7.16 -9.13
N ARG A 91 -12.39 -6.08 -9.91
CA ARG A 91 -12.84 -6.15 -11.30
C ARG A 91 -11.74 -6.82 -12.10
N MET A 92 -11.93 -8.08 -12.45
CA MET A 92 -11.00 -8.89 -13.20
C MET A 92 -11.61 -9.21 -14.57
N ALA A 93 -10.78 -9.20 -15.61
CA ALA A 93 -11.12 -9.76 -16.91
C ALA A 93 -10.30 -11.05 -17.09
N LEU A 94 -10.97 -12.14 -17.45
CA LEU A 94 -10.34 -13.43 -17.69
C LEU A 94 -10.23 -13.65 -19.20
N PHE A 95 -9.02 -13.89 -19.67
CA PHE A 95 -8.75 -14.28 -21.06
C PHE A 95 -8.20 -15.70 -21.04
N ALA A 96 -8.86 -16.59 -21.76
CA ALA A 96 -8.43 -17.96 -21.96
C ALA A 96 -8.45 -18.29 -23.45
N SER A 97 -7.61 -19.23 -23.86
CA SER A 97 -7.65 -19.81 -25.20
C SER A 97 -8.55 -21.06 -25.18
N LEU A 98 -8.07 -22.21 -25.64
CA LEU A 98 -8.85 -23.45 -25.71
C LEU A 98 -8.74 -24.29 -24.43
N GLU A 99 -7.79 -23.98 -23.54
CA GLU A 99 -7.52 -24.78 -22.35
C GLU A 99 -8.41 -24.37 -21.16
N PRO A 100 -9.26 -25.27 -20.63
CA PRO A 100 -10.26 -24.93 -19.62
C PRO A 100 -9.74 -24.96 -18.18
N HIS A 101 -8.64 -25.67 -17.92
CA HIS A 101 -8.19 -25.96 -16.55
C HIS A 101 -7.85 -24.70 -15.72
N ALA A 102 -7.21 -23.70 -16.34
CA ALA A 102 -6.86 -22.44 -15.68
C ALA A 102 -8.08 -21.54 -15.39
N PRO A 103 -8.98 -21.27 -16.36
CA PRO A 103 -10.18 -20.46 -16.07
C PRO A 103 -11.16 -21.16 -15.13
N GLU A 104 -11.35 -22.47 -15.23
CA GLU A 104 -12.24 -23.22 -14.32
C GLU A 104 -11.74 -23.16 -12.88
N GLY A 105 -10.45 -23.43 -12.66
CA GLY A 105 -9.86 -23.34 -11.32
C GLY A 105 -9.96 -21.95 -10.69
N LEU A 106 -9.86 -20.88 -11.50
CA LEU A 106 -10.06 -19.51 -11.01
C LEU A 106 -11.53 -19.21 -10.67
N LEU A 107 -12.49 -19.77 -11.41
CA LEU A 107 -13.91 -19.57 -11.16
C LEU A 107 -14.41 -20.35 -9.93
N GLU A 108 -13.84 -21.52 -9.66
CA GLU A 108 -14.16 -22.32 -8.47
C GLU A 108 -13.61 -21.74 -7.16
N ALA A 109 -12.53 -20.95 -7.24
CA ALA A 109 -11.83 -20.40 -6.08
C ALA A 109 -12.42 -19.08 -5.53
N VAL A 110 -13.50 -18.55 -6.14
CA VAL A 110 -14.09 -17.23 -5.83
C VAL A 110 -15.49 -17.35 -5.25
#